data_AF-A0A6G3XEG6-F1
#
_entry.id   AF-A0A6G3XEG6-F1
#
_cell.length_a   1.000
_cell.length_b   1.000
_cell.length_c   1.000
_cell.angle_alpha   90.00
_cell.angle_beta   90.00
_cell.angle_gamma   90.00
#
_symmetry.space_group_name_H-M   'P 1'
#
loop_
_entity.id
_entity.type
_entity.pdbx_description
1 polymer ?
#
loop_
_entity_poly.entity_id
_entity_poly.type
_entity_poly.pdbx_seq_one_letter_code
_entity_poly.pdbx_strand_id
1 'polypeptide(L)'
;RAERRLAELLDERAGLDRQERADADLLHEAEAWLEGWEETRTALQTRVDTAQRAAALAEQLAERREPAQQRLRAARMRDQLAQDTDRAVDRVRTAQDETLRAKQHWLELKEQRLNGIAAELAAHLTDGEPCAVCGATEHPDPARKVAGHVDREAEEHALTAYQRADERCAEDERRLAVVREALAAATAEAGDSPTEQLAREAAELEEQYAQARSAAAELHAAQERLRQAGQEHERRLAARQETAVRTASRVGHRERLDRERAALEEELDRARGALDSVAARAAQLERRTALLTDAADTARVAEDTAQRLKDADARLADAAFRAGFETPQAAAAAVLDNAAHRELQHRLDAW
;
A
#
# COMPACT_ATOMS: atom_id res chain seq x y z
N ARG A 1 33.98 32.23 37.86
CA ARG A 1 34.17 31.60 36.52
C ARG A 1 33.82 30.11 36.57
N ALA A 2 34.40 29.34 37.51
CA ALA A 2 34.08 27.93 37.71
C ALA A 2 32.61 27.64 38.10
N GLU A 3 32.00 28.44 38.98
CA GLU A 3 30.57 28.28 39.36
C GLU A 3 29.61 28.40 38.15
N ARG A 4 29.84 29.38 37.27
CA ARG A 4 29.06 29.54 36.04
C ARG A 4 29.25 28.37 35.09
N ARG A 5 30.48 27.86 34.94
CA ARG A 5 30.76 26.67 34.12
C ARG A 5 30.09 25.43 34.69
N LEU A 6 30.03 25.28 36.01
CA LEU A 6 29.33 24.17 36.65
C LEU A 6 27.82 24.19 36.34
N ALA A 7 27.18 25.37 36.36
CA ALA A 7 25.79 25.52 35.97
C ALA A 7 25.55 25.16 34.49
N GLU A 8 26.45 25.58 33.59
CA GLU A 8 26.40 25.20 32.16
C GLU A 8 26.53 23.68 31.98
N LEU A 9 27.46 23.02 32.69
CA LEU A 9 27.64 21.56 32.63
C LEU A 9 26.40 20.78 33.10
N LEU A 10 25.67 21.30 34.10
CA LEU A 10 24.43 20.67 34.58
C LEU A 10 23.31 20.75 33.52
N ASP A 11 23.20 21.86 32.80
CA ASP A 11 22.25 22.00 31.70
C ASP A 11 22.63 21.12 30.50
N GLU A 12 23.93 21.10 30.13
CA GLU A 12 24.47 20.18 29.12
C GLU A 12 24.13 18.72 29.48
N ARG A 13 24.31 18.33 30.76
CA ARG A 13 23.97 16.98 31.23
C ARG A 13 22.48 16.69 31.17
N ALA A 14 21.63 17.62 31.62
CA ALA A 14 20.19 17.46 31.54
C ALA A 14 19.71 17.34 30.07
N GLY A 15 20.37 18.03 29.14
CA GLY A 15 20.15 17.89 27.71
C GLY A 15 20.44 16.49 27.19
N LEU A 16 21.58 15.91 27.57
CA LEU A 16 21.95 14.54 27.18
C LEU A 16 20.99 13.50 27.74
N ASP A 17 20.60 13.63 29.00
CA ASP A 17 19.67 12.69 29.64
C ASP A 17 18.31 12.69 28.92
N ARG A 18 17.84 13.85 28.43
CA ARG A 18 16.62 13.93 27.59
C ARG A 18 16.79 13.22 26.25
N GLN A 19 17.93 13.43 25.59
CA GLN A 19 18.23 12.79 24.31
C GLN A 19 18.39 11.26 24.44
N GLU A 20 18.97 10.79 25.54
CA GLU A 20 19.13 9.37 25.84
C GLU A 20 17.79 8.68 26.04
N ARG A 21 16.86 9.32 26.77
CA ARG A 21 15.48 8.81 26.90
C ARG A 21 14.78 8.71 25.56
N ALA A 22 14.85 9.78 24.75
CA ALA A 22 14.24 9.77 23.41
C ALA A 22 14.81 8.67 22.51
N ASP A 23 16.13 8.46 22.56
CA ASP A 23 16.77 7.40 21.77
C ASP A 23 16.49 5.99 22.32
N ALA A 24 16.33 5.83 23.64
CA ALA A 24 15.90 4.57 24.25
C ALA A 24 14.47 4.22 23.84
N ASP A 25 13.56 5.19 23.81
CA ASP A 25 12.18 5.02 23.35
C ASP A 25 12.16 4.58 21.87
N LEU A 26 12.93 5.26 21.01
CA LEU A 26 13.06 4.91 19.59
C LEU A 26 13.66 3.51 19.38
N LEU A 27 14.67 3.14 20.18
CA LEU A 27 15.28 1.81 20.11
C LEU A 27 14.26 0.74 20.49
N HIS A 28 13.51 0.97 21.58
CA HIS A 28 12.49 0.05 22.06
C HIS A 28 11.39 -0.17 21.02
N GLU A 29 10.88 0.89 20.41
CA GLU A 29 9.88 0.80 19.32
C GLU A 29 10.42 0.07 18.08
N ALA A 30 11.69 0.30 17.72
CA ALA A 30 12.32 -0.36 16.60
C ALA A 30 12.52 -1.86 16.88
N GLU A 31 13.00 -2.22 18.07
CA GLU A 31 13.22 -3.60 18.50
C GLU A 31 11.92 -4.40 18.58
N ALA A 32 10.89 -3.84 19.24
CA ALA A 32 9.58 -4.49 19.34
C ALA A 32 8.97 -4.80 17.96
N TRP A 33 9.18 -3.92 16.98
CA TRP A 33 8.73 -4.18 15.60
C TRP A 33 9.60 -5.22 14.88
N LEU A 34 10.92 -5.14 15.04
CA LEU A 34 11.87 -6.08 14.42
C LEU A 34 11.71 -7.50 14.96
N GLU A 35 11.29 -7.67 16.21
CA GLU A 35 10.97 -8.98 16.78
C GLU A 35 9.86 -9.70 15.99
N GLY A 36 8.83 -8.97 15.54
CA GLY A 36 7.72 -9.50 14.74
C GLY A 36 7.98 -9.56 13.22
N TRP A 37 9.17 -9.15 12.77
CA TRP A 37 9.47 -9.04 11.34
C TRP A 37 9.42 -10.37 10.61
N GLU A 38 10.04 -11.42 11.17
CA GLU A 38 10.15 -12.72 10.49
C GLU A 38 8.79 -13.39 10.28
N GLU A 39 7.89 -13.26 11.26
CA GLU A 39 6.50 -13.72 11.15
C GLU A 39 5.75 -12.94 10.05
N THR A 40 5.87 -11.60 10.07
CA THR A 40 5.25 -10.73 9.06
C THR A 40 5.77 -11.04 7.66
N ARG A 41 7.08 -11.20 7.49
CA ARG A 41 7.75 -11.54 6.23
C ARG A 41 7.25 -12.88 5.72
N THR A 42 7.18 -13.89 6.57
CA THR A 42 6.72 -15.25 6.22
C THR A 42 5.26 -15.23 5.79
N ALA A 43 4.39 -14.51 6.51
CA ALA A 43 2.98 -14.34 6.16
C ALA A 43 2.81 -13.64 4.80
N LEU A 44 3.56 -12.57 4.55
CA LEU A 44 3.53 -11.85 3.27
C LEU A 44 4.07 -12.71 2.12
N GLN A 45 5.16 -13.45 2.34
CA GLN A 45 5.70 -14.39 1.34
C GLN A 45 4.69 -15.49 1.02
N THR A 46 4.06 -16.09 2.04
CA THR A 46 3.01 -17.11 1.85
C THR A 46 1.84 -16.59 1.01
N ARG A 47 1.46 -15.32 1.19
CA ARG A 47 0.43 -14.68 0.37
C ARG A 47 0.86 -14.52 -1.09
N VAL A 48 2.11 -14.11 -1.33
CA VAL A 48 2.68 -14.03 -2.69
C VAL A 48 2.69 -15.41 -3.33
N ASP A 49 3.23 -16.42 -2.65
CA ASP A 49 3.33 -17.79 -3.18
C ASP A 49 1.95 -18.40 -3.46
N THR A 50 0.96 -18.09 -2.63
CA THR A 50 -0.42 -18.53 -2.83
C THR A 50 -1.06 -17.84 -4.04
N ALA A 51 -0.87 -16.53 -4.20
CA ALA A 51 -1.38 -15.80 -5.36
C ALA A 51 -0.68 -16.22 -6.66
N GLN A 52 0.62 -16.55 -6.63
CA GLN A 52 1.36 -17.11 -7.77
C GLN A 52 0.84 -18.49 -8.17
N ARG A 53 0.62 -19.39 -7.20
CA ARG A 53 0.01 -20.69 -7.46
C ARG A 53 -1.40 -20.55 -8.04
N ALA A 54 -2.19 -19.59 -7.54
CA ALA A 54 -3.50 -19.29 -8.09
C ALA A 54 -3.44 -18.75 -9.52
N ALA A 55 -2.44 -17.93 -9.86
CA ALA A 55 -2.22 -17.45 -11.22
C ALA A 55 -1.91 -18.60 -12.19
N ALA A 56 -0.99 -19.49 -11.81
CA ALA A 56 -0.67 -20.69 -12.61
C ALA A 56 -1.89 -21.62 -12.77
N LEU A 57 -2.67 -21.82 -11.71
CA LEU A 57 -3.90 -22.60 -11.78
C LEU A 57 -4.94 -21.94 -12.70
N ALA A 58 -5.09 -20.61 -12.66
CA ALA A 58 -6.01 -19.89 -13.53
C ALA A 58 -5.64 -20.04 -15.01
N GLU A 59 -4.35 -20.04 -15.35
CA GLU A 59 -3.85 -20.31 -16.71
C GLU A 59 -4.21 -21.75 -17.15
N GLN A 60 -3.90 -22.75 -16.32
CA GLN A 60 -4.24 -24.15 -16.60
C GLN A 60 -5.75 -24.37 -16.77
N LEU A 61 -6.57 -23.70 -15.96
CA LEU A 61 -8.03 -23.77 -16.07
C LEU A 61 -8.54 -23.04 -17.33
N ALA A 62 -7.93 -21.92 -17.73
CA ALA A 62 -8.30 -21.21 -18.96
C ALA A 62 -8.14 -22.11 -20.19
N GLU A 63 -7.05 -22.87 -20.27
CA GLU A 63 -6.79 -23.81 -21.37
C GLU A 63 -7.86 -24.92 -21.45
N ARG A 64 -8.41 -25.34 -20.30
CA ARG A 64 -9.44 -26.39 -20.22
C ARG A 64 -10.86 -25.87 -20.46
N ARG A 65 -11.11 -24.58 -20.22
CA ARG A 65 -12.44 -23.97 -20.32
C ARG A 65 -12.98 -23.93 -21.75
N GLU A 66 -12.18 -23.47 -22.71
CA GLU A 66 -12.66 -23.34 -24.09
C GLU A 66 -13.06 -24.70 -24.69
N PRO A 67 -12.27 -25.78 -24.58
CA PRO A 67 -12.69 -27.11 -25.03
C PRO A 67 -13.95 -27.62 -24.32
N ALA A 68 -14.09 -27.39 -23.01
CA ALA A 68 -15.28 -27.79 -22.27
C ALA A 68 -16.54 -27.05 -22.75
N GLN A 69 -16.43 -25.75 -23.02
CA GLN A 69 -17.53 -24.93 -23.56
C GLN A 69 -17.85 -25.29 -25.02
N GLN A 70 -16.86 -25.64 -25.84
CA GLN A 70 -17.07 -26.13 -27.20
C GLN A 70 -17.85 -27.45 -27.20
N ARG A 71 -17.41 -28.42 -26.39
CA ARG A 71 -18.11 -29.71 -26.22
C ARG A 71 -19.55 -29.53 -25.72
N LEU A 72 -19.79 -28.64 -24.76
CA LEU A 72 -21.14 -28.33 -24.30
C LEU A 72 -22.01 -27.71 -25.40
N ARG A 73 -21.47 -26.78 -26.19
CA ARG A 73 -22.19 -26.19 -27.35
C ARG A 73 -22.53 -27.25 -28.38
N ALA A 74 -21.60 -28.15 -28.69
CA ALA A 74 -21.81 -29.28 -29.59
C ALA A 74 -22.88 -30.24 -29.06
N ALA A 75 -22.87 -30.57 -27.76
CA ALA A 75 -23.87 -31.47 -27.16
C ALA A 75 -25.29 -30.88 -27.19
N ARG A 76 -25.44 -29.58 -26.91
CA ARG A 76 -26.72 -28.87 -27.07
C ARG A 76 -27.20 -28.87 -28.52
N MET A 77 -26.27 -28.66 -29.47
CA MET A 77 -26.57 -28.71 -30.90
C MET A 77 -26.99 -30.13 -31.33
N ARG A 78 -26.29 -31.17 -30.87
CA ARG A 78 -26.65 -32.58 -31.10
C ARG A 78 -28.08 -32.86 -30.63
N ASP A 79 -28.42 -32.48 -29.40
CA ASP A 79 -29.75 -32.76 -28.83
C ASP A 79 -30.85 -32.03 -29.60
N GLN A 80 -30.60 -30.80 -30.05
CA GLN A 80 -31.51 -30.05 -30.91
C GLN A 80 -31.67 -30.71 -32.29
N LEU A 81 -30.56 -31.07 -32.94
CA LEU A 81 -30.55 -31.70 -34.25
C LEU A 81 -31.16 -33.11 -34.23
N ALA A 82 -31.09 -33.83 -33.11
CA ALA A 82 -31.79 -35.10 -32.92
C ALA A 82 -33.31 -34.90 -33.02
N GLN A 83 -33.85 -33.91 -32.31
CA GLN A 83 -35.28 -33.56 -32.40
C GLN A 83 -35.67 -33.08 -33.80
N ASP A 84 -34.81 -32.30 -34.46
CA ASP A 84 -35.08 -31.82 -35.82
C ASP A 84 -35.00 -32.96 -36.86
N THR A 85 -34.14 -33.96 -36.63
CA THR A 85 -34.08 -35.18 -37.43
C THR A 85 -35.37 -35.97 -37.29
N ASP A 86 -35.88 -36.17 -36.08
CA ASP A 86 -37.15 -36.87 -35.84
C ASP A 86 -38.31 -36.18 -36.57
N ARG A 87 -38.39 -34.85 -36.47
CA ARG A 87 -39.39 -34.04 -37.20
C ARG A 87 -39.24 -34.16 -38.71
N ALA A 88 -38.02 -34.14 -39.22
CA ALA A 88 -37.75 -34.26 -40.66
C ALA A 88 -38.10 -35.66 -41.19
N VAL A 89 -37.84 -36.71 -40.40
CA VAL A 89 -38.25 -38.09 -40.71
C VAL A 89 -39.78 -38.18 -40.82
N ASP A 90 -40.53 -37.59 -39.89
CA ASP A 90 -41.99 -37.62 -39.93
C ASP A 90 -42.57 -36.81 -41.10
N ARG A 91 -41.94 -35.70 -41.49
CA ARG A 91 -42.30 -34.95 -42.71
C ARG A 91 -42.09 -35.76 -43.97
N VAL A 92 -40.91 -36.39 -44.11
CA VAL A 92 -40.62 -37.28 -45.26
C VAL A 92 -41.64 -38.41 -45.33
N ARG A 93 -41.95 -39.07 -44.20
CA ARG A 93 -42.99 -40.12 -44.16
C ARG A 93 -44.33 -39.61 -44.66
N THR A 94 -44.76 -38.44 -44.18
CA THR A 94 -46.03 -37.82 -44.60
C THR A 94 -46.03 -37.47 -46.09
N ALA A 95 -44.93 -36.89 -46.61
CA ALA A 95 -44.79 -36.55 -48.02
C ALA A 95 -44.74 -37.79 -48.93
N GLN A 96 -44.12 -38.89 -48.47
CA GLN A 96 -44.13 -40.17 -49.17
C GLN A 96 -45.55 -40.74 -49.27
N ASP A 97 -46.30 -40.72 -48.17
CA ASP A 97 -47.70 -41.16 -48.14
C ASP A 97 -48.59 -40.32 -49.08
N GLU A 98 -48.43 -38.99 -49.08
CA GLU A 98 -49.14 -38.08 -50.00
C GLU A 98 -48.78 -38.34 -51.46
N THR A 99 -47.49 -38.54 -51.75
CA THR A 99 -46.99 -38.86 -53.10
C THR A 99 -47.57 -40.19 -53.60
N LEU A 100 -47.62 -41.22 -52.74
CA LEU A 100 -48.23 -42.51 -53.08
C LEU A 100 -49.73 -42.37 -53.36
N ARG A 101 -50.47 -41.61 -52.54
CA ARG A 101 -51.90 -41.34 -52.77
C ARG A 101 -52.16 -40.56 -54.06
N ALA A 102 -51.38 -39.52 -54.33
CA ALA A 102 -51.49 -38.73 -55.55
C ALA A 102 -51.17 -39.57 -56.80
N LYS A 103 -50.15 -40.45 -56.70
CA LYS A 103 -49.79 -41.39 -57.76
C LYS A 103 -50.91 -42.40 -58.03
N GLN A 104 -51.48 -42.99 -56.97
CA GLN A 104 -52.62 -43.92 -57.09
C GLN A 104 -53.80 -43.23 -57.77
N HIS A 105 -54.18 -42.04 -57.31
CA HIS A 105 -55.27 -41.27 -57.90
C HIS A 105 -55.05 -40.94 -59.38
N TRP A 106 -53.83 -40.49 -59.75
CA TRP A 106 -53.49 -40.26 -61.15
C TRP A 106 -53.57 -41.53 -61.99
N LEU A 107 -53.05 -42.66 -61.50
CA LEU A 107 -53.11 -43.95 -62.20
C LEU A 107 -54.56 -44.43 -62.38
N GLU A 108 -55.41 -44.27 -61.36
CA GLU A 108 -56.85 -44.58 -61.43
C GLU A 108 -57.56 -43.74 -62.50
N LEU A 109 -57.33 -42.42 -62.53
CA LEU A 109 -57.92 -41.53 -63.54
C LEU A 109 -57.40 -41.85 -64.95
N LYS A 110 -56.10 -42.16 -65.07
CA LYS A 110 -55.50 -42.59 -66.34
C LYS A 110 -56.12 -43.89 -66.84
N GLU A 111 -56.31 -44.88 -65.96
CA GLU A 111 -56.97 -46.14 -66.31
C GLU A 111 -58.43 -45.93 -66.72
N GLN A 112 -59.19 -45.12 -65.96
CA GLN A 112 -60.57 -44.76 -66.29
C GLN A 112 -60.69 -44.06 -67.65
N ARG A 113 -59.77 -43.13 -67.95
CA ARG A 113 -59.72 -42.44 -69.25
C ARG A 113 -59.38 -43.39 -70.39
N LEU A 114 -58.40 -44.29 -70.21
CA LEU A 114 -58.05 -45.30 -71.22
C LEU A 114 -59.23 -46.24 -71.50
N ASN A 115 -59.97 -46.66 -70.47
CA ASN A 115 -61.19 -47.45 -70.62
C ASN A 115 -62.30 -46.66 -71.32
N GLY A 116 -62.34 -45.34 -71.16
CA GLY A 116 -63.29 -44.42 -71.81
C GLY A 116 -62.82 -43.80 -73.13
N ILE A 117 -61.65 -44.20 -73.67
CA ILE A 117 -60.99 -43.50 -74.79
C ILE A 117 -61.82 -43.58 -76.08
N ALA A 118 -62.54 -44.68 -76.28
CA ALA A 118 -63.40 -44.87 -77.44
C ALA A 118 -64.50 -43.79 -77.50
N ALA A 119 -65.04 -43.40 -76.34
CA ALA A 119 -66.04 -42.33 -76.24
C ALA A 119 -65.43 -40.92 -76.42
N GLU A 120 -64.15 -40.71 -76.06
CA GLU A 120 -63.44 -39.47 -76.39
C GLU A 120 -63.25 -39.34 -77.90
N LEU A 121 -62.74 -40.39 -78.55
CA LEU A 121 -62.48 -40.40 -79.99
C LEU A 121 -63.77 -40.28 -80.81
N ALA A 122 -64.83 -40.98 -80.39
CA ALA A 122 -66.14 -40.91 -81.04
C ALA A 122 -66.79 -39.53 -80.95
N ALA A 123 -66.52 -38.74 -79.90
CA ALA A 123 -67.02 -37.37 -79.77
C ALA A 123 -66.45 -36.39 -80.82
N HIS A 124 -65.38 -36.78 -81.52
CA HIS A 124 -64.76 -36.02 -82.60
C HIS A 124 -65.16 -36.53 -84.00
N LEU A 125 -66.09 -37.48 -84.11
CA LEU A 125 -66.60 -37.94 -85.40
C LEU A 125 -67.58 -36.91 -85.97
N THR A 126 -67.30 -36.46 -87.19
CA THR A 126 -68.20 -35.63 -88.00
C THR A 126 -68.85 -36.49 -89.07
N ASP A 127 -70.15 -36.30 -89.30
CA ASP A 127 -70.88 -37.06 -90.31
C ASP A 127 -70.31 -36.79 -91.72
N GLY A 128 -69.94 -37.85 -92.44
CA GLY A 128 -69.34 -37.79 -93.78
C GLY A 128 -67.82 -37.56 -93.83
N GLU A 129 -67.14 -37.32 -92.71
CA GLU A 129 -65.67 -37.24 -92.67
C GLU A 129 -65.03 -38.59 -92.28
N PRO A 130 -63.86 -38.96 -92.85
CA PRO A 130 -63.20 -40.20 -92.50
C PRO A 130 -62.68 -40.19 -91.06
N CYS A 131 -63.02 -41.22 -90.28
CA CYS A 131 -62.56 -41.40 -88.90
C CYS A 131 -61.02 -41.43 -88.83
N ALA A 132 -60.44 -40.69 -87.89
CA ALA A 132 -58.98 -40.59 -87.71
C ALA A 132 -58.29 -41.92 -87.31
N VAL A 133 -59.05 -42.93 -86.84
CA VAL A 133 -58.50 -44.22 -86.40
C VAL A 133 -58.62 -45.29 -87.48
N CYS A 134 -59.79 -45.45 -88.09
CA CYS A 134 -60.07 -46.53 -89.05
C CYS A 134 -60.30 -46.06 -90.49
N GLY A 135 -60.47 -44.76 -90.74
CA GLY A 135 -60.66 -44.17 -92.08
C GLY A 135 -62.07 -44.29 -92.68
N ALA A 136 -63.04 -44.90 -91.99
CA ALA A 136 -64.42 -45.03 -92.47
C ALA A 136 -65.21 -43.71 -92.30
N THR A 137 -66.15 -43.43 -93.22
CA THR A 137 -67.04 -42.25 -93.18
C THR A 137 -68.37 -42.49 -92.47
N GLU A 138 -68.67 -43.74 -92.10
CA GLU A 138 -69.84 -44.14 -91.31
C GLU A 138 -69.41 -45.05 -90.16
N HIS A 139 -69.90 -44.80 -88.93
CA HIS A 139 -69.56 -45.58 -87.73
C HIS A 139 -70.86 -46.14 -87.10
N PRO A 140 -71.11 -47.46 -87.12
CA PRO A 140 -72.43 -48.03 -86.86
C PRO A 140 -72.89 -47.99 -85.39
N ASP A 141 -71.97 -47.79 -84.43
CA ASP A 141 -72.31 -47.55 -83.01
C ASP A 141 -71.20 -46.73 -82.33
N PRO A 142 -71.22 -45.39 -82.43
CA PRO A 142 -70.23 -44.54 -81.78
C PRO A 142 -70.36 -44.61 -80.25
N ALA A 143 -69.27 -44.93 -79.57
CA ALA A 143 -69.23 -44.95 -78.11
C ALA A 143 -69.62 -43.57 -77.53
N ARG A 144 -70.49 -43.55 -76.51
CA ARG A 144 -70.98 -42.30 -75.90
C ARG A 144 -70.30 -42.05 -74.56
N LYS A 145 -70.00 -40.78 -74.27
CA LYS A 145 -69.54 -40.39 -72.93
C LYS A 145 -70.65 -40.66 -71.91
N VAL A 146 -70.32 -41.40 -70.86
CA VAL A 146 -71.18 -41.59 -69.69
C VAL A 146 -70.97 -40.46 -68.69
N ALA A 147 -71.95 -40.21 -67.82
CA ALA A 147 -71.78 -39.25 -66.72
C ALA A 147 -70.62 -39.70 -65.81
N GLY A 148 -69.67 -38.80 -65.55
CA GLY A 148 -68.43 -39.11 -64.82
C GLY A 148 -67.27 -39.61 -65.71
N HIS A 149 -67.37 -39.46 -67.03
CA HIS A 149 -66.24 -39.68 -67.94
C HIS A 149 -65.05 -38.77 -67.55
N VAL A 150 -63.88 -39.37 -67.35
CA VAL A 150 -62.63 -38.67 -67.04
C VAL A 150 -62.02 -38.18 -68.35
N ASP A 151 -61.89 -36.87 -68.47
CA ASP A 151 -61.24 -36.25 -69.61
C ASP A 151 -59.73 -36.06 -69.40
N ARG A 152 -59.06 -35.63 -70.46
CA ARG A 152 -57.62 -35.36 -70.47
C ARG A 152 -57.21 -34.29 -69.45
N GLU A 153 -58.03 -33.26 -69.23
CA GLU A 153 -57.73 -32.17 -68.30
C GLU A 153 -57.69 -32.69 -66.85
N ALA A 154 -58.65 -33.54 -66.47
CA ALA A 154 -58.66 -34.21 -65.17
C ALA A 154 -57.42 -35.10 -64.94
N GLU A 155 -56.98 -35.87 -65.94
CA GLU A 155 -55.73 -36.66 -65.85
C GLU A 155 -54.49 -35.75 -65.68
N GLU A 156 -54.39 -34.67 -66.47
CA GLU A 156 -53.27 -33.72 -66.42
C GLU A 156 -53.20 -32.98 -65.07
N HIS A 157 -54.35 -32.63 -64.48
CA HIS A 157 -54.41 -32.06 -63.13
C HIS A 157 -53.91 -33.04 -62.07
N ALA A 158 -54.32 -34.31 -62.14
CA ALA A 158 -53.85 -35.34 -61.20
C ALA A 158 -52.36 -35.65 -61.38
N LEU A 159 -51.85 -35.67 -62.62
CA LEU A 159 -50.42 -35.80 -62.90
C LEU A 159 -49.63 -34.63 -62.30
N THR A 160 -50.12 -33.40 -62.46
CA THR A 160 -49.49 -32.21 -61.88
C THR A 160 -49.51 -32.27 -60.35
N ALA A 161 -50.60 -32.75 -59.73
CA ALA A 161 -50.68 -32.95 -58.29
C ALA A 161 -49.66 -33.99 -57.79
N TYR A 162 -49.52 -35.11 -58.50
CA TYR A 162 -48.49 -36.12 -58.22
C TYR A 162 -47.08 -35.54 -58.34
N GLN A 163 -46.76 -34.84 -59.42
CA GLN A 163 -45.44 -34.22 -59.63
C GLN A 163 -45.09 -33.24 -58.52
N ARG A 164 -46.05 -32.39 -58.09
CA ARG A 164 -45.84 -31.47 -56.96
C ARG A 164 -45.62 -32.19 -55.63
N ALA A 165 -46.32 -33.29 -55.39
CA ALA A 165 -46.13 -34.11 -54.20
C ALA A 165 -44.73 -34.77 -54.20
N ASP A 166 -44.31 -35.31 -55.35
CA ASP A 166 -43.00 -35.93 -55.55
C ASP A 166 -41.85 -34.93 -55.38
N GLU A 167 -41.98 -33.72 -55.96
CA GLU A 167 -41.01 -32.63 -55.77
C GLU A 167 -40.87 -32.20 -54.31
N ARG A 168 -41.99 -32.12 -53.57
CA ARG A 168 -41.97 -31.81 -52.14
C ARG A 168 -41.35 -32.93 -51.32
N CYS A 169 -41.67 -34.18 -51.63
CA CYS A 169 -41.04 -35.34 -51.01
C CYS A 169 -39.52 -35.31 -51.20
N ALA A 170 -39.06 -35.06 -52.43
CA ALA A 170 -37.63 -34.93 -52.72
C ALA A 170 -36.97 -33.74 -51.99
N GLU A 171 -37.70 -32.64 -51.78
CA GLU A 171 -37.21 -31.50 -50.99
C GLU A 171 -37.05 -31.85 -49.50
N ASP A 172 -38.05 -32.51 -48.92
CA ASP A 172 -38.00 -32.92 -47.52
C ASP A 172 -36.93 -34.00 -47.27
N GLU A 173 -36.69 -34.90 -48.24
CA GLU A 173 -35.58 -35.85 -48.20
C GLU A 173 -34.21 -35.17 -48.24
N ARG A 174 -34.03 -34.14 -49.08
CA ARG A 174 -32.80 -33.32 -49.10
C ARG A 174 -32.59 -32.61 -47.75
N ARG A 175 -33.65 -32.05 -47.17
CA ARG A 175 -33.58 -31.40 -45.84
C ARG A 175 -33.21 -32.40 -44.75
N LEU A 176 -33.80 -33.60 -44.77
CA LEU A 176 -33.46 -34.67 -43.83
C LEU A 176 -31.98 -35.07 -43.95
N ALA A 177 -31.44 -35.17 -45.16
CA ALA A 177 -30.02 -35.47 -45.37
C ALA A 177 -29.10 -34.42 -44.75
N VAL A 178 -29.40 -33.12 -44.95
CA VAL A 178 -28.64 -32.01 -44.35
C VAL A 178 -28.67 -32.04 -42.82
N VAL A 179 -29.84 -32.26 -42.22
CA VAL A 179 -29.96 -32.30 -40.75
C VAL A 179 -29.24 -33.52 -40.18
N ARG A 180 -29.28 -34.68 -40.86
CA ARG A 180 -28.53 -35.88 -40.45
C ARG A 180 -27.02 -35.68 -40.51
N GLU A 181 -26.51 -35.03 -41.55
CA GLU A 181 -25.10 -34.70 -41.66
C GLU A 181 -24.66 -33.76 -40.54
N ALA A 182 -25.44 -32.70 -40.27
CA ALA A 182 -25.19 -31.80 -39.16
C ALA A 182 -25.23 -32.53 -37.80
N LEU A 183 -26.18 -33.46 -37.61
CA LEU A 183 -26.28 -34.26 -36.38
C LEU A 183 -25.04 -35.15 -36.20
N ALA A 184 -24.55 -35.79 -37.26
CA ALA A 184 -23.35 -36.61 -37.20
C ALA A 184 -22.13 -35.77 -36.80
N ALA A 185 -21.96 -34.58 -37.39
CA ALA A 185 -20.88 -33.66 -37.04
C ALA A 185 -20.97 -33.18 -35.58
N ALA A 186 -22.16 -32.77 -35.12
CA ALA A 186 -22.38 -32.34 -33.74
C ALA A 186 -22.17 -33.48 -32.73
N THR A 187 -22.54 -34.71 -33.09
CA THR A 187 -22.32 -35.90 -32.26
C THR A 187 -20.84 -36.21 -32.11
N ALA A 188 -20.07 -36.14 -33.21
CA ALA A 188 -18.62 -36.38 -33.19
C ALA A 188 -17.89 -35.36 -32.30
N GLU A 189 -18.28 -34.09 -32.35
CA GLU A 189 -17.69 -33.02 -31.55
C GLU A 189 -18.10 -33.08 -30.06
N ALA A 190 -19.36 -33.42 -29.78
CA ALA A 190 -19.87 -33.53 -28.41
C ALA A 190 -19.28 -34.74 -27.65
N GLY A 191 -19.08 -35.84 -28.38
CA GLY A 191 -18.84 -37.17 -27.81
C GLY A 191 -20.10 -37.76 -27.16
N ASP A 192 -19.90 -38.83 -26.39
CA ASP A 192 -20.98 -39.65 -25.84
C ASP A 192 -21.58 -39.11 -24.53
N SER A 193 -20.99 -38.06 -23.96
CA SER A 193 -21.42 -37.52 -22.66
C SER A 193 -22.80 -36.84 -22.76
N PRO A 194 -23.67 -36.99 -21.75
CA PRO A 194 -24.93 -36.26 -21.66
C PRO A 194 -24.70 -34.75 -21.52
N THR A 195 -25.57 -33.94 -22.13
CA THR A 195 -25.48 -32.47 -22.11
C THR A 195 -25.52 -31.90 -20.69
N GLU A 196 -26.32 -32.48 -19.79
CA GLU A 196 -26.39 -32.06 -18.39
C GLU A 196 -25.09 -32.31 -17.61
N GLN A 197 -24.36 -33.37 -17.96
CA GLN A 197 -23.06 -33.64 -17.35
C GLN A 197 -22.03 -32.64 -17.84
N LEU A 198 -21.94 -32.42 -19.16
CA LEU A 198 -21.04 -31.42 -19.75
C LEU A 198 -21.34 -30.00 -19.25
N ALA A 199 -22.62 -29.69 -18.99
CA ALA A 199 -23.03 -28.41 -18.43
C ALA A 199 -22.51 -28.22 -17.00
N ARG A 200 -22.58 -29.27 -16.17
CA ARG A 200 -22.02 -29.26 -14.81
C ARG A 200 -20.50 -29.12 -14.83
N GLU A 201 -19.81 -29.92 -15.66
CA GLU A 201 -18.35 -29.86 -15.81
C GLU A 201 -17.89 -28.46 -16.27
N ALA A 202 -18.58 -27.86 -17.25
CA ALA A 202 -18.26 -26.51 -17.71
C ALA A 202 -18.51 -25.44 -16.63
N ALA A 203 -19.59 -25.57 -15.84
CA ALA A 203 -19.89 -24.65 -14.75
C ALA A 203 -18.88 -24.77 -13.60
N GLU A 204 -18.48 -25.99 -13.22
CA GLU A 204 -17.45 -26.23 -12.22
C GLU A 204 -16.09 -25.67 -12.64
N LEU A 205 -15.71 -25.85 -13.91
CA LEU A 205 -14.49 -25.27 -14.47
C LEU A 205 -14.55 -23.73 -14.48
N GLU A 206 -15.70 -23.16 -14.80
CA GLU A 206 -15.93 -21.71 -14.76
C GLU A 206 -15.76 -21.16 -13.34
N GLU A 207 -16.36 -21.81 -12.35
CA GLU A 207 -16.27 -21.40 -10.95
C GLU A 207 -14.84 -21.52 -10.42
N GLN A 208 -14.18 -22.65 -10.66
CA GLN A 208 -12.78 -22.86 -10.27
C GLN A 208 -11.87 -21.80 -10.91
N TYR A 209 -12.09 -21.48 -12.19
CA TYR A 209 -11.34 -20.44 -12.87
C TYR A 209 -11.58 -19.06 -12.26
N ALA A 210 -12.84 -18.72 -11.98
CA ALA A 210 -13.18 -17.43 -11.38
C ALA A 210 -12.52 -17.27 -9.99
N GLN A 211 -12.56 -18.32 -9.16
CA GLN A 211 -11.90 -18.35 -7.85
C GLN A 211 -10.38 -18.21 -7.99
N ALA A 212 -9.74 -19.01 -8.86
CA ALA A 212 -8.31 -18.94 -9.10
C ALA A 212 -7.89 -17.57 -9.65
N ARG A 213 -8.69 -16.99 -10.56
CA ARG A 213 -8.42 -15.67 -11.14
C ARG A 213 -8.56 -14.55 -10.13
N SER A 214 -9.55 -14.62 -9.24
CA SER A 214 -9.70 -13.65 -8.15
C SER A 214 -8.51 -13.70 -7.19
N ALA A 215 -8.05 -14.90 -6.82
CA ALA A 215 -6.88 -15.05 -5.96
C ALA A 215 -5.58 -14.61 -6.67
N ALA A 216 -5.47 -14.85 -7.98
CA ALA A 216 -4.35 -14.38 -8.80
C ALA A 216 -4.30 -12.85 -8.91
N ALA A 217 -5.45 -12.17 -8.91
CA ALA A 217 -5.52 -10.70 -8.99
C ALA A 217 -4.86 -10.01 -7.77
N GLU A 218 -4.80 -10.69 -6.62
CA GLU A 218 -4.14 -10.19 -5.42
C GLU A 218 -2.60 -10.23 -5.49
N LEU A 219 -2.01 -10.88 -6.51
CA LEU A 219 -0.56 -11.09 -6.59
C LEU A 219 0.23 -9.79 -6.52
N HIS A 220 -0.15 -8.81 -7.34
CA HIS A 220 0.55 -7.52 -7.39
C HIS A 220 0.47 -6.79 -6.04
N ALA A 221 -0.72 -6.75 -5.43
CA ALA A 221 -0.90 -6.13 -4.13
C ALA A 221 -0.14 -6.86 -3.01
N ALA A 222 -0.02 -8.18 -3.08
CA ALA A 222 0.78 -8.97 -2.13
C ALA A 222 2.29 -8.70 -2.28
N GLN A 223 2.80 -8.65 -3.52
CA GLN A 223 4.20 -8.32 -3.81
C GLN A 223 4.56 -6.91 -3.34
N GLU A 224 3.67 -5.95 -3.59
CA GLU A 224 3.85 -4.56 -3.18
C GLU A 224 3.89 -4.42 -1.65
N ARG A 225 3.01 -5.12 -0.93
CA ARG A 225 3.03 -5.16 0.54
C ARG A 225 4.33 -5.77 1.07
N LEU A 226 4.81 -6.87 0.48
CA LEU A 226 6.09 -7.49 0.85
C LEU A 226 7.26 -6.52 0.63
N ARG A 227 7.28 -5.82 -0.51
CA ARG A 227 8.30 -4.82 -0.85
C ARG A 227 8.29 -3.65 0.15
N GLN A 228 7.12 -3.10 0.45
CA GLN A 228 6.97 -2.01 1.42
C GLN A 228 7.43 -2.43 2.82
N ALA A 229 7.03 -3.62 3.26
CA ALA A 229 7.43 -4.15 4.56
C ALA A 229 8.95 -4.38 4.62
N GLY A 230 9.58 -4.84 3.53
CA GLY A 230 11.04 -4.97 3.43
C GLY A 230 11.76 -3.61 3.53
N GLN A 231 11.24 -2.57 2.88
CA GLN A 231 11.79 -1.21 2.98
C GLN A 231 11.67 -0.65 4.39
N GLU A 232 10.55 -0.92 5.08
CA GLU A 232 10.37 -0.52 6.48
C GLU A 232 11.35 -1.26 7.40
N HIS A 233 11.58 -2.56 7.17
CA HIS A 233 12.57 -3.33 7.90
C HIS A 233 13.98 -2.74 7.75
N GLU A 234 14.40 -2.42 6.52
CA GLU A 234 15.70 -1.78 6.28
C GLU A 234 15.82 -0.42 6.98
N ARG A 235 14.76 0.41 6.94
CA ARG A 235 14.72 1.70 7.63
C ARG A 235 14.86 1.55 9.14
N ARG A 236 14.13 0.63 9.76
CA ARG A 236 14.20 0.39 11.21
C ARG A 236 15.53 -0.21 11.63
N LEU A 237 16.12 -1.08 10.81
CA LEU A 237 17.45 -1.60 11.06
C LEU A 237 18.51 -0.50 11.02
N ALA A 238 18.44 0.40 10.04
CA ALA A 238 19.32 1.57 9.95
C ALA A 238 19.12 2.51 11.15
N ALA A 239 17.87 2.81 11.52
CA ALA A 239 17.57 3.64 12.69
C ALA A 239 18.10 3.03 13.99
N ARG A 240 18.00 1.70 14.17
CA ARG A 240 18.58 1.00 15.33
C ARG A 240 20.10 1.14 15.38
N GLN A 241 20.78 0.97 14.24
CA GLN A 241 22.23 1.11 14.15
C GLN A 241 22.69 2.57 14.43
N GLU A 242 22.01 3.55 13.83
CA GLU A 242 22.31 4.97 14.06
C GLU A 242 22.09 5.34 15.53
N THR A 243 21.00 4.88 16.14
CA THR A 243 20.70 5.10 17.56
C THR A 243 21.75 4.44 18.46
N ALA A 244 22.19 3.21 18.16
CA ALA A 244 23.26 2.57 18.90
C ALA A 244 24.58 3.35 18.84
N VAL A 245 24.94 3.90 17.67
CA VAL A 245 26.12 4.76 17.51
C VAL A 245 25.99 6.06 18.32
N ARG A 246 24.81 6.71 18.28
CA ARG A 246 24.53 7.92 19.06
C ARG A 246 24.61 7.64 20.56
N THR A 247 24.05 6.54 21.04
CA THR A 247 24.13 6.10 22.44
C THR A 247 25.58 5.88 22.87
N ALA A 248 26.39 5.17 22.08
CA ALA A 248 27.81 4.98 22.39
C ALA A 248 28.60 6.30 22.46
N SER A 249 28.33 7.24 21.54
CA SER A 249 28.94 8.57 21.55
C SER A 249 28.57 9.37 22.81
N ARG A 250 27.32 9.26 23.27
CA ARG A 250 26.86 9.96 24.48
C ARG A 250 27.50 9.43 25.75
N VAL A 251 27.81 8.13 25.85
CA VAL A 251 28.54 7.57 27.00
C VAL A 251 29.88 8.30 27.18
N GLY A 252 30.69 8.42 26.12
CA GLY A 252 31.97 9.13 26.20
C GLY A 252 31.81 10.64 26.48
N HIS A 253 30.76 11.26 25.96
CA HIS A 253 30.49 12.67 26.23
C HIS A 253 30.04 12.91 27.70
N ARG A 254 29.23 12.01 28.26
CA ARG A 254 28.86 11.99 29.69
C ARG A 254 30.08 11.86 30.59
N GLU A 255 30.96 10.90 30.32
CA GLU A 255 32.22 10.72 31.07
C GLU A 255 33.14 11.95 31.01
N ARG A 256 33.13 12.69 29.89
CA ARG A 256 33.88 13.94 29.77
C ARG A 256 33.28 15.04 30.66
N LEU A 257 31.96 15.23 30.62
CA LEU A 257 31.27 16.22 31.46
C LEU A 257 31.41 15.89 32.94
N ASP A 258 31.28 14.61 33.31
CA ASP A 258 31.40 14.16 34.70
C ASP A 258 32.83 14.40 35.23
N ARG A 259 33.87 14.18 34.42
CA ARG A 259 35.25 14.53 34.77
C ARG A 259 35.48 16.04 34.90
N GLU A 260 34.94 16.83 33.97
CA GLU A 260 35.06 18.29 34.00
C GLU A 260 34.36 18.88 35.24
N ARG A 261 33.17 18.37 35.55
CA ARG A 261 32.42 18.71 36.75
C ARG A 261 33.22 18.39 38.01
N ALA A 262 33.76 17.18 38.14
CA ALA A 262 34.55 16.79 39.31
C ALA A 262 35.78 17.70 39.50
N ALA A 263 36.47 18.05 38.42
CA ALA A 263 37.62 18.96 38.48
C ALA A 263 37.24 20.39 38.92
N LEU A 264 36.10 20.90 38.44
CA LEU A 264 35.59 22.22 38.85
C LEU A 264 35.08 22.24 40.29
N GLU A 265 34.41 21.18 40.73
CA GLU A 265 33.99 21.00 42.13
C GLU A 265 35.22 21.00 43.05
N GLU A 266 36.28 20.27 42.68
CA GLU A 266 37.55 20.26 43.42
C GLU A 266 38.26 21.64 43.43
N GLU A 267 38.22 22.37 42.31
CA GLU A 267 38.74 23.75 42.23
C GLU A 267 37.96 24.68 43.17
N LEU A 268 36.63 24.61 43.16
CA LEU A 268 35.76 25.43 44.01
C LEU A 268 35.93 25.09 45.48
N ASP A 269 36.09 23.81 45.83
CA ASP A 269 36.39 23.35 47.19
C ASP A 269 37.71 23.90 47.70
N ARG A 270 38.77 23.82 46.88
CA ARG A 270 40.07 24.43 47.21
C ARG A 270 39.97 25.94 47.32
N ALA A 271 39.20 26.59 46.44
CA ALA A 271 39.02 28.04 46.43
C ALA A 271 38.23 28.55 47.64
N ARG A 272 37.18 27.85 48.11
CA ARG A 272 36.40 28.26 49.30
C ARG A 272 37.06 27.89 50.63
N GLY A 273 37.87 26.83 50.67
CA GLY A 273 38.49 26.35 51.90
C GLY A 273 37.45 25.86 52.90
N ALA A 274 37.56 26.28 54.17
CA ALA A 274 36.61 25.90 55.23
C ALA A 274 35.32 26.76 55.26
N LEU A 275 35.13 27.64 54.28
CA LEU A 275 33.97 28.54 54.22
C LEU A 275 32.96 28.05 53.19
N ASP A 276 31.71 28.50 53.35
CA ASP A 276 30.58 28.02 52.57
C ASP A 276 30.66 28.37 51.08
N SER A 277 31.36 29.47 50.73
CA SER A 277 31.51 29.91 49.34
C SER A 277 32.84 30.62 49.08
N VAL A 278 33.24 30.66 47.80
CA VAL A 278 34.41 31.43 47.33
C VAL A 278 34.22 32.91 47.63
N ALA A 279 33.01 33.44 47.48
CA ALA A 279 32.67 34.83 47.83
C ALA A 279 32.84 35.11 49.33
N ALA A 280 32.44 34.18 50.21
CA ALA A 280 32.66 34.31 51.64
C ALA A 280 34.14 34.34 52.01
N ARG A 281 34.98 33.52 51.34
CA ARG A 281 36.43 33.55 51.52
C ARG A 281 37.05 34.83 50.97
N ALA A 282 36.64 35.29 49.80
CA ALA A 282 37.09 36.56 49.24
C ALA A 282 36.81 37.71 50.20
N ALA A 283 35.57 37.81 50.72
CA ALA A 283 35.20 38.83 51.69
C ALA A 283 35.96 38.71 53.02
N GLN A 284 36.27 37.48 53.49
CA GLN A 284 37.11 37.27 54.67
C GLN A 284 38.54 37.77 54.43
N LEU A 285 39.13 37.45 53.27
CA LEU A 285 40.47 37.89 52.90
C LEU A 285 40.53 39.41 52.73
N GLU A 286 39.56 40.03 52.07
CA GLU A 286 39.45 41.48 51.94
C GLU A 286 39.37 42.18 53.30
N ARG A 287 38.53 41.68 54.21
CA ARG A 287 38.47 42.21 55.60
C ARG A 287 39.80 42.06 56.33
N ARG A 288 40.48 40.93 56.20
CA ARG A 288 41.80 40.70 56.81
C ARG A 288 42.85 41.64 56.21
N THR A 289 42.87 41.82 54.90
CA THR A 289 43.76 42.76 54.23
C THR A 289 43.51 44.18 54.71
N ALA A 290 42.25 44.63 54.79
CA ALA A 290 41.90 45.94 55.31
C ALA A 290 42.38 46.15 56.75
N LEU A 291 42.17 45.17 57.65
CA LEU A 291 42.65 45.22 59.02
C LEU A 291 44.19 45.27 59.11
N LEU A 292 44.89 44.49 58.30
CA LEU A 292 46.35 44.48 58.27
C LEU A 292 46.93 45.77 57.69
N THR A 293 46.28 46.34 56.67
CA THR A 293 46.65 47.65 56.12
C THR A 293 46.44 48.75 57.15
N ASP A 294 45.29 48.79 57.83
CA ASP A 294 45.00 49.76 58.90
C ASP A 294 45.99 49.63 60.07
N ALA A 295 46.30 48.40 60.48
CA ALA A 295 47.31 48.15 61.52
C ALA A 295 48.72 48.60 61.09
N ALA A 296 49.10 48.35 59.83
CA ALA A 296 50.39 48.79 59.30
C ALA A 296 50.49 50.32 59.19
N ASP A 297 49.43 50.99 58.75
CA ASP A 297 49.37 52.45 58.67
C ASP A 297 49.39 53.06 60.08
N THR A 298 48.62 52.52 61.03
CA THR A 298 48.66 52.93 62.44
C THR A 298 50.04 52.77 63.06
N ALA A 299 50.74 51.65 62.77
CA ALA A 299 52.10 51.42 63.24
C ALA A 299 53.08 52.46 62.67
N ARG A 300 52.96 52.81 61.38
CA ARG A 300 53.77 53.90 60.79
C ARG A 300 53.47 55.25 61.43
N VAL A 301 52.21 55.58 61.68
CA VAL A 301 51.84 56.83 62.37
C VAL A 301 52.42 56.87 63.78
N ALA A 302 52.39 55.75 64.50
CA ALA A 302 52.98 55.65 65.84
C ALA A 302 54.50 55.85 65.82
N GLU A 303 55.21 55.21 64.87
CA GLU A 303 56.66 55.38 64.67
C GLU A 303 57.02 56.83 64.31
N ASP A 304 56.32 57.43 63.35
CA ASP A 304 56.51 58.84 62.96
C ASP A 304 56.26 59.79 64.13
N THR A 305 55.24 59.50 64.95
CA THR A 305 54.91 60.31 66.15
C THR A 305 55.98 60.16 67.22
N ALA A 306 56.48 58.95 67.46
CA ALA A 306 57.57 58.69 68.40
C ALA A 306 58.87 59.39 67.96
N GLN A 307 59.19 59.37 66.66
CA GLN A 307 60.34 60.09 66.11
C GLN A 307 60.18 61.59 66.27
N ARG A 308 59.00 62.15 66.01
CA ARG A 308 58.71 63.58 66.24
C ARG A 308 58.83 63.98 67.71
N LEU A 309 58.39 63.13 68.64
CA LEU A 309 58.55 63.36 70.08
C LEU A 309 60.03 63.39 70.46
N LYS A 310 60.81 62.43 69.99
CA LYS A 310 62.27 62.38 70.21
C LYS A 310 62.97 63.63 69.65
N ASP A 311 62.60 64.06 68.46
CA ASP A 311 63.13 65.28 67.85
C ASP A 311 62.73 66.53 68.66
N ALA A 312 61.50 66.60 69.19
CA ALA A 312 61.02 67.68 70.03
C ALA A 312 61.75 67.73 71.39
N ASP A 313 61.93 66.58 72.03
CA ASP A 313 62.70 66.44 73.28
C ASP A 313 64.16 66.86 73.08
N ALA A 314 64.78 66.46 71.96
CA ALA A 314 66.13 66.87 71.61
C ALA A 314 66.23 68.39 71.38
N ARG A 315 65.26 68.99 70.68
CA ARG A 315 65.19 70.46 70.50
C ARG A 315 64.98 71.18 71.83
N LEU A 316 64.15 70.64 72.71
CA LEU A 316 63.90 71.21 74.03
C LEU A 316 65.15 71.15 74.91
N ALA A 317 65.86 70.02 74.91
CA ALA A 317 67.16 69.85 75.60
C ALA A 317 68.21 70.83 75.06
N ASP A 318 68.33 70.94 73.75
CA ASP A 318 69.27 71.87 73.12
C ASP A 318 68.92 73.34 73.43
N ALA A 319 67.63 73.70 73.41
CA ALA A 319 67.17 75.05 73.79
C ALA A 319 67.45 75.36 75.28
N ALA A 320 67.21 74.40 76.18
CA ALA A 320 67.50 74.54 77.61
C ALA A 320 69.01 74.74 77.86
N PHE A 321 69.84 73.94 77.19
CA PHE A 321 71.30 74.05 77.28
C PHE A 321 71.80 75.40 76.75
N ARG A 322 71.31 75.87 75.59
CA ARG A 322 71.64 77.20 75.06
C ARG A 322 71.22 78.34 76.00
N ALA A 323 70.14 78.17 76.76
CA ALA A 323 69.69 79.11 77.77
C ALA A 323 70.47 79.02 79.10
N GLY A 324 71.48 78.12 79.19
CA GLY A 324 72.36 77.98 80.35
C GLY A 324 71.89 76.98 81.40
N PHE A 325 70.87 76.17 81.10
CA PHE A 325 70.34 75.16 82.02
C PHE A 325 70.83 73.75 81.66
N GLU A 326 71.19 72.95 82.67
CA GLU A 326 71.66 71.57 82.44
C GLU A 326 70.56 70.63 81.91
N THR A 327 69.28 70.93 82.16
CA THR A 327 68.16 70.12 81.68
C THR A 327 66.94 71.00 81.33
N PRO A 328 66.05 70.54 80.42
CA PRO A 328 64.73 71.13 80.22
C PRO A 328 63.94 71.40 81.50
N GLN A 329 63.99 70.48 82.46
CA GLN A 329 63.27 70.59 83.73
C GLN A 329 63.86 71.71 84.60
N ALA A 330 65.18 71.91 84.59
CA ALA A 330 65.81 73.04 85.26
C ALA A 330 65.43 74.37 84.61
N ALA A 331 65.35 74.44 83.27
CA ALA A 331 64.86 75.62 82.56
C ALA A 331 63.39 75.92 82.91
N ALA A 332 62.53 74.89 82.96
CA ALA A 332 61.13 75.03 83.33
C ALA A 332 60.93 75.46 84.80
N ALA A 333 61.74 74.94 85.73
CA ALA A 333 61.71 75.33 87.13
C ALA A 333 62.24 76.75 87.39
N ALA A 334 63.12 77.24 86.50
CA ALA A 334 63.62 78.61 86.52
C ALA A 334 62.66 79.61 85.84
N VAL A 335 61.51 79.15 85.33
CA VAL A 335 60.46 80.04 84.83
C VAL A 335 59.91 80.83 86.02
N LEU A 336 60.40 82.05 86.16
CA LEU A 336 59.89 83.01 87.14
C LEU A 336 58.47 83.40 86.76
N ASP A 337 57.60 83.47 87.75
CA ASP A 337 56.32 84.12 87.55
C ASP A 337 56.52 85.63 87.32
N ASN A 338 55.50 86.27 86.75
CA ASN A 338 55.57 87.68 86.37
C ASN A 338 55.88 88.62 87.56
N ALA A 339 55.58 88.22 88.79
CA ALA A 339 55.84 89.03 89.98
C ALA A 339 57.32 88.93 90.39
N ALA A 340 57.87 87.71 90.45
CA ALA A 340 59.27 87.47 90.77
C ALA A 340 60.23 88.02 89.70
N HIS A 341 59.84 87.97 88.43
CA HIS A 341 60.63 88.57 87.34
C HIS A 341 60.72 90.10 87.48
N ARG A 342 59.59 90.78 87.79
CA ARG A 342 59.57 92.25 87.98
C ARG A 342 60.38 92.70 89.19
N GLU A 343 60.34 91.95 90.29
CA GLU A 343 61.14 92.21 91.49
C GLU A 343 62.65 92.14 91.21
N LEU A 344 63.09 91.10 90.48
CA LEU A 344 64.50 90.95 90.09
C LEU A 344 64.93 91.99 89.06
N GLN A 345 64.06 92.35 88.12
CA GLN A 345 64.31 93.43 87.15
C GLN A 345 64.46 94.78 87.87
N HIS A 346 63.58 95.11 88.82
CA HIS A 346 63.68 96.33 89.63
C HIS A 346 64.97 96.40 90.47
N ARG A 347 65.49 95.25 90.92
CA ARG A 347 66.76 95.17 91.65
C ARG A 347 67.99 95.30 90.75
N LEU A 348 67.90 94.88 89.49
CA LEU A 348 68.97 95.03 88.49
C LEU A 348 69.05 96.47 87.96
N ASP A 349 67.91 97.12 87.73
CA ASP A 349 67.86 98.52 87.27
C ASP A 349 68.26 99.53 88.37
N ALA A 350 68.32 99.10 89.63
CA ALA A 350 68.77 99.89 90.79
C ALA A 350 70.27 99.68 91.16
N TRP A 351 71.00 98.91 90.35
CA TRP A 351 72.45 98.65 90.45
C TRP A 351 73.17 99.33 89.27
#